data_AF-A0A6M1KU12-F1
#
_entry.id   AF-A0A6M1KU12-F1
#
_cell.length_a   1.000
_cell.length_b   1.000
_cell.length_c   1.000
_cell.angle_alpha   90.00
_cell.angle_beta   90.00
_cell.angle_gamma   90.00
#
_symmetry.space_group_name_H-M   'P 1'
#
loop_
_entity.id
_entity.type
_entity.pdbx_description
1 polymer ?
#
loop_
_entity_poly.entity_id
_entity_poly.type
_entity_poly.pdbx_seq_one_letter_code
_entity_poly.pdbx_strand_id
1 'polypeptide(L)' 'MKTVIDLDDELLERARRELGTKSKKDTIHAALRMVAERSERVEAIRELLAVDRDWTGLLEDDKTPGGERDAA' A
#
# COMPACT_ATOMS: atom_id res chain seq x y z
N MET A 1 -7.91 28.17 9.70
CA MET A 1 -6.66 28.95 9.76
C MET A 1 -6.15 29.18 8.34
N LYS A 2 -5.68 30.38 8.00
CA LYS A 2 -5.02 30.65 6.73
C LYS A 2 -3.53 30.81 7.02
N THR A 3 -2.71 30.05 6.31
CA THR A 3 -1.25 30.12 6.41
C THR A 3 -0.71 30.54 5.05
N VAL A 4 0.22 31.49 5.05
CA VAL A 4 0.96 31.86 3.85
C VAL A 4 2.28 31.12 3.91
N ILE A 5 2.54 30.32 2.88
CA ILE A 5 3.78 29.56 2.71
C ILE A 5 4.23 29.71 1.27
N ASP A 6 5.54 29.71 1.05
CA ASP A 6 6.10 29.54 -0.28
C ASP A 6 6.05 28.06 -0.64
N LEU A 7 5.64 27.79 -1.87
CA LEU A 7 5.46 26.43 -2.36
C LEU A 7 6.06 26.31 -3.75
N ASP A 8 6.78 25.22 -3.98
CA ASP A 8 7.25 24.85 -5.30
C ASP A 8 6.05 24.44 -6.17
N ASP A 9 5.78 25.23 -7.20
CA ASP A 9 4.62 25.02 -8.09
C ASP A 9 4.79 23.78 -8.98
N GLU A 10 6.01 23.35 -9.30
CA GLU A 10 6.25 22.14 -10.08
C GLU A 10 5.97 20.89 -9.23
N LEU A 11 6.43 20.87 -7.98
CA LEU A 11 6.12 19.79 -7.05
C LEU A 11 4.62 19.71 -6.76
N LEU A 12 3.97 20.87 -6.59
CA LEU A 12 2.53 20.93 -6.37
C LEU A 12 1.75 20.37 -7.56
N GLU A 13 2.15 20.70 -8.79
CA GLU A 13 1.49 20.20 -10.00
C GLU A 13 1.70 18.69 -10.18
N ARG A 14 2.90 18.18 -9.89
CA ARG A 14 3.17 16.73 -9.87
C ARG A 14 2.27 16.02 -8.86
N ALA A 15 2.24 16.51 -7.61
CA ALA A 15 1.38 15.96 -6.57
C ALA A 15 -0.11 16.03 -6.98
N ARG A 16 -0.55 17.11 -7.63
CA ARG A 16 -1.92 17.25 -8.11
C ARG A 16 -2.29 16.18 -9.13
N ARG A 17 -1.38 15.87 -10.06
CA ARG A 17 -1.58 14.81 -11.06
C ARG A 17 -1.62 13.43 -10.43
N GLU A 18 -0.69 13.14 -9.51
CA GLU A 18 -0.62 11.85 -8.81
C GLU A 18 -1.83 11.61 -7.91
N LEU A 19 -2.29 12.66 -7.21
CA LEU A 19 -3.41 12.58 -6.26
C LEU A 19 -4.78 12.82 -6.93
N GLY A 20 -4.83 13.20 -8.21
CA GLY A 20 -6.07 13.47 -8.94
C GLY A 20 -6.88 14.67 -8.42
N THR A 21 -6.24 15.62 -7.75
CA THR A 21 -6.91 16.75 -7.11
C THR A 21 -7.10 17.94 -8.06
N LYS A 22 -8.04 18.84 -7.71
CA LYS A 22 -8.41 19.98 -8.56
C LYS A 22 -7.91 21.33 -8.05
N SER A 23 -7.64 21.46 -6.74
CA SER A 23 -7.18 22.70 -6.13
C SER A 23 -5.89 22.52 -5.34
N LYS A 24 -5.09 23.58 -5.21
CA LYS A 24 -3.86 23.59 -4.40
C LYS A 24 -4.14 23.10 -2.96
N LYS A 25 -5.23 23.58 -2.37
CA LYS A 25 -5.67 23.21 -1.01
C LYS A 25 -5.95 21.71 -0.90
N ASP A 26 -6.68 21.15 -1.86
CA ASP A 26 -7.02 19.73 -1.84
C ASP A 26 -5.77 18.86 -2.00
N THR A 27 -4.85 19.25 -2.88
CA THR A 27 -3.55 18.58 -3.04
C THR A 27 -2.77 18.59 -1.73
N ILE A 28 -2.64 19.75 -1.08
CA ILE A 28 -1.88 19.91 0.17
C ILE A 28 -2.50 19.03 1.26
N HIS A 29 -3.82 19.09 1.46
CA HIS A 29 -4.48 18.28 2.48
C HIS A 29 -4.40 16.78 2.19
N ALA A 30 -4.54 16.35 0.93
CA ALA A 30 -4.42 14.96 0.54
C ALA A 30 -2.99 14.44 0.76
N ALA A 31 -1.97 15.22 0.39
CA ALA A 31 -0.58 14.86 0.61
C ALA A 31 -0.24 14.74 2.10
N LEU A 32 -0.68 15.69 2.93
CA LEU A 32 -0.46 15.65 4.38
C LEU A 32 -1.14 14.43 5.01
N ARG A 33 -2.38 14.13 4.61
CA ARG A 33 -3.08 12.92 5.08
C ARG A 33 -2.34 11.64 4.70
N MET A 34 -1.91 11.54 3.43
CA MET A 34 -1.16 10.38 2.94
C MET A 34 0.11 10.11 3.75
N VAL A 35 0.81 11.17 4.18
CA VAL A 35 2.02 11.07 5.00
C VAL A 35 1.69 10.70 6.45
N ALA A 36 0.66 11.32 7.05
CA ALA A 36 0.24 10.99 8.42
C ALA A 36 -0.12 9.51 8.55
N GLU A 37 -0.93 9.00 7.62
CA GLU A 37 -1.38 7.60 7.57
C GLU A 37 -0.27 6.65 7.10
N ARG A 38 0.87 7.15 6.60
CA ARG A 38 1.98 6.29 6.17
C ARG A 38 2.54 5.47 7.32
N SER A 39 2.64 6.07 8.50
CA SER A 39 3.18 5.40 9.69
C SER A 39 2.31 4.21 10.10
N GLU A 40 0.99 4.41 10.16
CA GLU A 40 0.01 3.35 10.48
C GLU A 40 0.10 2.17 9.49
N ARG A 41 0.21 2.45 8.18
CA ARG A 41 0.39 1.40 7.18
C ARG A 41 1.71 0.65 7.34
N VAL A 42 2.79 1.33 7.70
CA VAL A 42 4.11 0.71 7.91
C VAL A 42 4.10 -0.14 9.17
N GLU A 43 3.50 0.32 10.26
CA GLU A 43 3.39 -0.47 11.49
C GLU A 43 2.51 -1.71 11.27
N ALA A 44 1.38 -1.59 10.57
CA ALA A 44 0.55 -2.76 10.23
C ALA A 44 1.33 -3.81 9.40
N ILE A 45 2.19 -3.38 8.48
CA ILE A 45 3.07 -4.29 7.74
C ILE A 45 4.12 -4.92 8.66
N ARG A 46 4.71 -4.15 9.57
CA ARG A 46 5.69 -4.67 10.55
C ARG A 46 5.07 -5.71 11.46
N GLU A 47 3.86 -5.46 11.97
CA GLU A 47 3.10 -6.41 12.77
C GLU A 47 2.82 -7.70 11.99
N LEU A 48 2.37 -7.58 10.73
CA LEU A 48 2.16 -8.75 9.86
C LEU A 48 3.44 -9.56 9.64
N LEU A 49 4.57 -8.90 9.41
CA LEU A 49 5.87 -9.56 9.20
C LEU A 49 6.49 -10.10 10.49
N ALA A 50 6.13 -9.54 11.65
CA ALA A 50 6.58 -10.02 12.95
C ALA A 50 5.86 -11.30 13.38
N VAL A 51 4.75 -11.66 12.73
CA VAL A 51 4.12 -12.96 12.98
C VAL A 51 5.01 -14.05 12.35
N ASP A 52 5.79 -14.71 13.20
CA ASP A 52 6.52 -15.94 12.85
C ASP A 52 5.50 -17.06 12.59
N ARG A 53 4.98 -17.09 11.37
CA ARG A 53 4.07 -18.12 10.88
C ARG A 53 4.89 -19.07 10.04
N ASP A 54 4.95 -20.31 10.47
CA ASP A 54 5.41 -21.38 9.61
C ASP A 54 4.37 -21.62 8.52
N TRP A 55 4.61 -21.06 7.34
CA TRP A 55 3.76 -21.23 6.15
C TRP A 55 4.10 -22.52 5.39
N THR A 56 5.15 -23.26 5.77
CA THR A 56 5.60 -24.45 5.03
C THR A 56 4.60 -25.60 5.11
N GLY A 57 3.86 -25.72 6.22
CA GLY A 57 2.77 -26.70 6.36
C GLY A 57 1.54 -26.47 5.46
N LEU A 58 1.41 -25.32 4.79
CA LEU A 58 0.31 -25.03 3.85
C LEU A 58 0.58 -25.53 2.43
N LEU A 59 1.83 -25.90 2.12
CA LEU A 59 2.22 -26.46 0.82
C LEU A 59 2.13 -28.00 0.79
N GLU A 60 2.03 -28.64 1.96
CA GLU A 60 1.94 -30.10 2.07
C GLU A 60 0.56 -30.64 1.68
N ASP A 61 -0.47 -29.78 1.67
CA ASP A 61 -1.85 -30.12 1.30
C ASP A 61 -2.16 -29.93 -0.20
N ASP A 62 -1.16 -29.68 -1.06
CA ASP A 62 -1.37 -29.73 -2.52
C ASP A 62 -1.64 -31.17 -2.95
N LYS A 63 -2.90 -31.58 -2.81
CA LYS A 63 -3.46 -32.75 -3.47
C LYS A 63 -3.55 -32.45 -4.95
N THR A 64 -2.41 -32.41 -5.62
CA THR A 64 -2.35 -32.75 -7.04
C THR A 64 -2.96 -34.14 -7.15
N PRO A 65 -4.14 -34.29 -7.78
CA PRO A 65 -4.68 -35.62 -7.99
C PRO A 65 -3.67 -36.34 -8.88
N GLY A 66 -2.99 -37.33 -8.30
CA GLY A 66 -2.15 -38.23 -9.06
C GLY A 66 -3.01 -38.77 -10.19
N GLY A 67 -2.62 -38.44 -11.42
CA GLY A 67 -3.23 -39.03 -12.59
C GLY A 67 -2.96 -40.53 -12.55
N GLU A 68 -3.89 -41.29 -11.99
CA GLU A 68 -4.02 -42.72 -12.22
C GLU A 68 -4.37 -42.89 -13.70
N ARG A 69 -3.30 -42.93 -14.49
CA ARG A 69 -3.26 -43.65 -15.75
C ARG A 69 -3.33 -45.13 -15.41
N ASP A 70 -4.51 -45.63 -15.07
CA ASP A 70 -4.75 -47.06 -15.20
C ASP A 70 -5.26 -47.31 -16.62
N ALA A 71 -4.27 -47.55 -17.47
CA ALA A 71 -4.43 -48.30 -18.69
C ALA A 71 -4.63 -49.78 -18.32
N ALA A 72 -5.80 -50.34 -18.61
CA ALA A 72 -6.02 -51.75 -18.98
C ALA A 72 -7.45 -51.93 -19.49
#